data_AF-A0ABF7RE85-F1
#
_entry.id   AF-A0ABF7RE85-F1
#
_cell.length_a   1.000
_cell.length_b   1.000
_cell.length_c   1.000
_cell.angle_alpha   90.00
_cell.angle_beta   90.00
_cell.angle_gamma   90.00
#
_symmetry.space_group_name_H-M   'P 1'
#
loop_
_entity.id
_entity.type
_entity.pdbx_description
1 polymer ?
#
loop_
_entity_poly.entity_id
_entity_poly.type
_entity_poly.pdbx_seq_one_letter_code
_entity_poly.pdbx_strand_id
1 'polypeptide(L)'
;MNNGYNHAPPPYPIAAFPIEIAEVIYEVMNKVKAPDALIATSFLATMSVACQGLIDVKLPIGQVCPVSLNILIKGESGERKSATDRIVGDPIYAHDEAREPLINEVGEWNRESCHLGFSD
;
A
#
# COMPACT_ATOMS: atom_id res chain seq x y z
N MET A 1 33.52 6.83 28.90
CA MET A 1 34.03 6.61 27.53
C MET A 1 32.84 6.40 26.63
N ASN A 2 32.37 7.45 25.94
CA ASN A 2 31.25 7.36 25.00
C ASN A 2 31.78 6.70 23.71
N ASN A 3 31.41 5.45 23.46
CA ASN A 3 31.84 4.71 22.29
C ASN A 3 31.03 5.20 21.08
N GLY A 4 31.49 6.31 20.49
CA GLY A 4 30.86 7.03 19.38
C GLY A 4 31.04 6.33 18.04
N TYR A 5 30.50 5.12 17.89
CA TYR A 5 30.28 4.56 16.57
C TYR A 5 29.06 5.24 15.96
N ASN A 6 29.28 6.18 15.05
CA ASN A 6 28.27 6.68 14.11
C ASN A 6 27.82 5.50 13.23
N HIS A 7 26.91 4.68 13.75
CA HIS A 7 26.29 3.61 12.99
C HIS A 7 25.15 4.22 12.18
N ALA A 8 25.50 4.98 11.13
CA ALA A 8 24.51 5.32 10.11
C ALA A 8 23.93 3.99 9.59
N PRO A 9 22.60 3.81 9.60
CA PRO A 9 22.01 2.58 9.08
C PRO A 9 22.41 2.43 7.60
N PRO A 10 22.65 1.20 7.13
CA PRO A 10 22.87 0.97 5.71
C PRO A 10 21.64 1.45 4.91
N PRO A 11 21.83 1.89 3.65
CA PRO A 11 20.73 2.34 2.80
C PRO A 11 19.71 1.22 2.61
N TYR A 12 18.46 1.60 2.38
CA TYR A 12 17.39 0.64 2.14
C TYR A 12 17.66 -0.13 0.83
N PRO A 13 17.47 -1.46 0.80
CA PRO A 13 17.88 -2.30 -0.33
C PRO A 13 16.90 -2.21 -1.51
N ILE A 14 16.84 -1.06 -2.19
CA ILE A 14 15.96 -0.84 -3.36
C ILE A 14 16.30 -1.81 -4.50
N ALA A 15 17.57 -2.21 -4.63
CA ALA A 15 18.00 -3.18 -5.63
C ALA A 15 17.44 -4.60 -5.41
N ALA A 16 16.78 -4.88 -4.29
CA ALA A 16 16.10 -6.15 -4.04
C ALA A 16 14.69 -6.22 -4.65
N PHE A 17 14.16 -5.09 -5.14
CA PHE A 17 12.86 -5.06 -5.82
C PHE A 17 12.98 -5.59 -7.24
N PRO A 18 11.87 -6.03 -7.87
CA PRO A 18 11.82 -6.21 -9.31
C PRO A 18 12.33 -4.97 -10.03
N ILE A 19 13.08 -5.15 -11.12
CA ILE A 19 13.85 -4.07 -11.75
C ILE A 19 12.97 -2.90 -12.17
N GLU A 20 11.78 -3.20 -12.67
CA GLU A 20 10.78 -2.21 -13.09
C GLU A 20 10.33 -1.34 -11.91
N ILE A 21 10.17 -1.94 -10.73
CA ILE A 21 9.76 -1.23 -9.52
C ILE A 21 10.93 -0.43 -8.95
N ALA A 22 12.14 -0.99 -8.96
CA ALA A 22 13.34 -0.30 -8.48
C ALA A 22 13.59 1.01 -9.26
N GLU A 23 13.47 0.98 -10.59
CA GLU A 23 13.63 2.17 -11.44
C GLU A 23 12.60 3.26 -11.10
N VAL A 24 11.34 2.88 -10.91
CA VAL A 24 10.27 3.80 -10.54
C VAL A 24 10.50 4.38 -9.14
N ILE A 25 10.96 3.58 -8.18
CA ILE A 25 11.33 4.05 -6.84
C ILE A 25 12.42 5.12 -6.93
N TYR A 26 13.47 4.90 -7.73
CA TYR A 26 14.53 5.90 -7.92
C TYR A 26 14.02 7.20 -8.55
N GLU A 27 13.06 7.13 -9.48
CA GLU A 27 12.43 8.32 -10.04
C GLU A 27 11.63 9.09 -8.99
N VAL A 28 10.83 8.40 -8.17
CA VAL A 28 10.05 9.02 -7.09
C VAL A 28 10.95 9.60 -6.01
N MET A 29 12.06 8.94 -5.66
CA MET A 29 13.10 9.49 -4.78
C MET A 29 13.64 10.82 -5.30
N ASN A 30 13.92 10.89 -6.61
CA ASN A 30 14.42 12.11 -7.23
C ASN A 30 13.42 13.27 -7.17
N LYS A 31 12.12 12.98 -7.29
CA LYS A 31 11.03 13.97 -7.24
C LYS A 31 10.69 14.42 -5.81
N VAL A 32 10.45 13.47 -4.90
CA VAL A 32 9.86 13.75 -3.57
C VAL A 32 10.91 14.15 -2.54
N LYS A 33 12.18 13.71 -2.72
CA LYS A 33 13.28 13.93 -1.76
C LYS A 33 12.94 13.45 -0.34
N ALA A 34 12.18 12.36 -0.23
CA ALA A 34 11.90 11.67 1.01
C ALA A 34 12.93 10.54 1.26
N PRO A 35 13.05 10.02 2.49
CA PRO A 35 13.90 8.86 2.79
C PRO A 35 13.58 7.65 1.90
N ASP A 36 14.62 6.93 1.50
CA ASP A 36 14.54 5.74 0.63
C ASP A 36 13.58 4.67 1.18
N ALA A 37 13.70 4.34 2.47
CA ALA A 37 12.84 3.38 3.14
C ALA A 37 11.37 3.79 3.15
N LEU A 38 11.08 5.09 3.29
CA LEU A 38 9.71 5.61 3.29
C LEU A 38 9.06 5.45 1.91
N ILE A 39 9.80 5.77 0.84
CA ILE A 39 9.27 5.61 -0.51
C ILE A 39 9.07 4.13 -0.81
N ALA A 40 10.07 3.30 -0.56
CA ALA A 40 9.98 1.87 -0.85
C ALA A 40 8.85 1.16 -0.07
N THR A 41 8.61 1.56 1.20
CA THR A 41 7.49 1.02 1.98
C THR A 41 6.13 1.45 1.45
N SER A 42 6.01 2.66 0.90
CA SER A 42 4.81 3.12 0.20
C SER A 42 4.51 2.25 -1.04
N PHE A 43 5.54 1.93 -1.84
CA PHE A 43 5.41 0.99 -2.96
C PHE A 43 4.97 -0.40 -2.52
N LEU A 44 5.55 -0.93 -1.44
CA LEU A 44 5.14 -2.23 -0.89
C LEU A 44 3.67 -2.24 -0.43
N ALA A 45 3.20 -1.16 0.20
CA ALA A 45 1.79 -1.02 0.58
C ALA A 45 0.88 -1.04 -0.65
N THR A 46 1.16 -0.21 -1.66
CA THR A 46 0.37 -0.14 -2.90
C THR A 46 0.35 -1.47 -3.63
N MET A 47 1.50 -2.15 -3.75
CA MET A 47 1.57 -3.48 -4.37
C MET A 47 0.76 -4.52 -3.59
N SER A 48 0.81 -4.48 -2.25
CA SER A 48 0.00 -5.38 -1.42
C SER A 48 -1.49 -5.18 -1.67
N VAL A 49 -1.97 -3.93 -1.74
CA VAL A 49 -3.38 -3.62 -2.00
C VAL A 49 -3.78 -4.03 -3.42
N ALA A 50 -2.95 -3.77 -4.43
CA ALA A 50 -3.23 -4.17 -5.80
C ALA A 50 -3.36 -5.69 -5.96
N CYS A 51 -2.58 -6.47 -5.20
CA CYS A 51 -2.60 -7.92 -5.25
C CYS A 51 -3.73 -8.56 -4.40
N GLN A 52 -4.35 -7.84 -3.45
CA GLN A 52 -5.37 -8.38 -2.54
C GLN A 52 -6.57 -8.98 -3.27
N GLY A 53 -7.01 -8.37 -4.36
CA GLY A 53 -8.14 -8.88 -5.16
C GLY A 53 -7.78 -10.02 -6.11
N LEU A 54 -6.49 -10.37 -6.23
CA LEU A 54 -5.98 -11.26 -7.27
C LEU A 54 -5.34 -12.54 -6.73
N ILE A 55 -4.79 -12.48 -5.50
CA ILE A 55 -3.93 -13.54 -4.96
C ILE A 55 -4.35 -13.87 -3.52
N ASP A 56 -4.68 -15.14 -3.31
CA ASP A 56 -4.82 -15.75 -2.00
C ASP A 56 -3.56 -16.53 -1.61
N VAL A 57 -3.20 -16.46 -0.33
CA VAL A 57 -2.06 -17.18 0.26
C VAL A 57 -2.53 -18.14 1.34
N LYS A 58 -1.88 -19.31 1.40
CA LYS A 58 -2.11 -20.29 2.46
C LYS A 58 -1.12 -20.05 3.59
N LEU A 59 -1.63 -19.67 4.76
CA LEU A 59 -0.84 -19.50 5.97
C LEU A 59 -0.39 -20.86 6.53
N PRO A 60 0.72 -20.91 7.29
CA PRO A 60 1.20 -22.14 7.95
C PRO A 60 0.18 -22.81 8.88
N ILE A 61 -0.79 -22.04 9.37
CA ILE A 61 -1.92 -22.50 10.19
C ILE A 61 -3.06 -23.14 9.37
N GLY A 62 -2.90 -23.27 8.05
CA GLY A 62 -3.87 -23.89 7.15
C GLY A 62 -4.95 -22.95 6.60
N GLN A 63 -5.09 -21.74 7.14
CA GLN A 63 -6.01 -20.71 6.66
C GLN A 63 -5.57 -20.17 5.30
N VAL A 64 -6.53 -19.96 4.40
CA VAL A 64 -6.34 -19.25 3.14
C VAL A 64 -6.90 -17.84 3.29
N CYS A 65 -6.13 -16.83 2.94
CA CYS A 65 -6.56 -15.44 2.97
C CYS A 65 -5.87 -14.62 1.88
N PRO A 66 -6.43 -13.47 1.49
CA PRO A 66 -5.75 -12.55 0.58
C PRO A 66 -4.38 -12.13 1.09
N VAL A 67 -3.51 -11.72 0.18
CA VAL A 67 -2.23 -11.12 0.56
C VAL A 67 -2.44 -9.88 1.42
N SER A 68 -1.66 -9.72 2.48
CA SER A 68 -1.74 -8.54 3.33
C SER A 68 -0.37 -8.21 3.91
N LEU A 69 -0.03 -6.92 3.91
CA LEU A 69 1.21 -6.42 4.44
C LEU A 69 0.93 -5.33 5.47
N ASN A 70 1.41 -5.53 6.70
CA ASN A 70 1.32 -4.54 7.77
C ASN A 70 2.64 -3.75 7.82
N ILE A 71 2.59 -2.46 7.48
CA ILE A 71 3.76 -1.58 7.40
C ILE A 71 3.69 -0.54 8.50
N LEU A 72 4.77 -0.40 9.27
CA LEU A 72 4.96 0.66 10.24
C LEU A 72 6.19 1.49 9.89
N ILE A 73 5.98 2.78 9.64
CA ILE A 73 7.06 3.73 9.34
C ILE A 73 7.23 4.66 10.54
N LYS A 74 8.42 4.68 11.12
CA LYS A 74 8.81 5.71 12.08
C LYS A 74 9.61 6.78 11.36
N GLY A 75 9.18 8.02 11.47
CA GLY A 75 10.01 9.16 11.09
C GLY A 75 9.47 10.46 11.63
N GLU A 76 10.19 11.55 11.38
CA GLU A 76 9.86 12.87 11.90
C GLU A 76 8.68 13.52 11.16
N SER A 77 7.93 14.37 11.87
CA SER A 77 6.83 15.12 11.27
C SER A 77 7.38 16.08 10.21
N GLY A 78 6.86 16.00 8.97
CA GLY A 78 7.32 16.83 7.86
C GLY A 78 8.17 16.12 6.79
N GLU A 79 8.56 14.86 6.99
CA GLU A 79 9.32 14.05 6.00
C GLU A 79 8.50 13.63 4.75
N ARG A 80 7.41 14.33 4.44
CA ARG A 80 6.59 14.12 3.24
C ARG A 80 6.01 12.70 3.13
N LYS A 81 5.74 12.05 4.27
CA LYS A 81 5.18 10.68 4.35
C LYS A 81 3.86 10.58 3.59
N SER A 82 2.86 11.38 4.00
CA SER A 82 1.54 11.38 3.36
C SER A 82 1.55 11.85 1.90
N ALA A 83 2.51 12.71 1.52
CA ALA A 83 2.65 13.15 0.13
C ALA A 83 3.18 12.01 -0.76
N THR A 84 4.12 11.22 -0.24
CA THR A 84 4.63 10.03 -0.94
C THR A 84 3.52 8.99 -1.10
N ASP A 85 2.81 8.68 -0.01
CA ASP A 85 1.71 7.71 -0.02
C ASP A 85 0.61 8.10 -0.99
N ARG A 86 0.29 9.40 -1.09
CA ARG A 86 -0.68 9.88 -2.06
C ARG A 86 -0.22 9.70 -3.51
N ILE A 87 1.05 9.97 -3.82
CA ILE A 87 1.57 9.81 -5.19
C ILE A 87 1.56 8.35 -5.62
N VAL A 88 2.03 7.47 -4.74
CA VAL A 88 2.15 6.04 -5.05
C VAL A 88 0.77 5.35 -5.01
N GLY A 89 -0.14 5.83 -4.15
CA GLY A 89 -1.50 5.31 -4.00
C GLY A 89 -2.53 5.90 -4.97
N ASP A 90 -2.21 6.96 -5.72
CA ASP A 90 -3.12 7.64 -6.66
C ASP A 90 -3.88 6.67 -7.59
N PRO A 91 -3.24 5.64 -8.19
CA PRO A 91 -3.94 4.69 -9.04
C PRO A 91 -5.01 3.87 -8.30
N ILE A 92 -4.80 3.58 -7.00
CA ILE A 92 -5.78 2.85 -6.18
C ILE A 92 -6.98 3.75 -5.92
N TYR A 93 -6.75 4.99 -5.52
CA TYR A 93 -7.84 5.94 -5.26
C TYR A 93 -8.67 6.20 -6.53
N ALA A 94 -8.02 6.35 -7.68
CA ALA A 94 -8.70 6.49 -8.96
C ALA A 94 -9.54 5.25 -9.32
N HIS A 95 -9.04 4.05 -9.01
CA HIS A 95 -9.77 2.81 -9.22
C HIS A 95 -10.99 2.69 -8.30
N ASP A 96 -10.88 3.10 -7.04
CA ASP A 96 -12.01 3.10 -6.10
C ASP A 96 -13.07 4.12 -6.50
N GLU A 97 -12.66 5.33 -6.88
CA GLU A 97 -13.57 6.39 -7.38
C GLU A 97 -14.33 5.95 -8.64
N ALA A 98 -13.68 5.22 -9.55
CA ALA A 98 -14.33 4.67 -10.73
C ALA A 98 -15.39 3.58 -10.41
N ARG A 99 -15.27 2.92 -9.25
CA ARG A 99 -16.18 1.85 -8.81
C ARG A 99 -17.30 2.32 -7.90
N GLU A 100 -17.19 3.52 -7.34
CA GLU A 100 -18.22 4.14 -6.48
C GLU A 100 -19.65 4.07 -7.07
N PRO A 101 -19.90 4.34 -8.37
CA PRO A 101 -21.26 4.27 -8.91
C PRO A 101 -21.87 2.86 -8.79
N LEU A 102 -21.07 1.82 -9.06
CA LEU A 102 -21.49 0.42 -8.99
C LEU A 102 -21.72 0.00 -7.53
N ILE A 103 -20.86 0.45 -6.61
CA ILE A 103 -21.00 0.15 -5.18
C ILE A 103 -22.30 0.76 -4.64
N ASN A 104 -22.61 1.98 -5.04
CA ASN A 104 -23.84 2.66 -4.63
C ASN A 104 -25.09 1.96 -5.19
N GLU A 105 -25.09 1.55 -6.46
CA GLU A 105 -26.18 0.80 -7.08
C GLU A 105 -26.45 -0.54 -6.36
N VAL A 106 -25.39 -1.32 -6.09
CA VAL A 106 -25.52 -2.58 -5.32
C VAL A 106 -26.04 -2.30 -3.90
N GLY A 107 -25.58 -1.22 -3.28
CA GLY A 107 -26.04 -0.80 -1.96
C GLY A 107 -27.52 -0.42 -1.93
N GLU A 108 -28.03 0.24 -2.97
CA GLU A 108 -29.45 0.56 -3.15
C GLU A 108 -30.28 -0.70 -3.34
N TRP A 109 -29.87 -1.57 -4.27
CA TRP A 109 -30.54 -2.85 -4.51
C TRP A 109 -30.62 -3.71 -3.25
N ASN A 110 -29.55 -3.78 -2.46
CA ASN A 110 -29.56 -4.52 -1.19
C ASN A 110 -30.55 -3.90 -0.17
N ARG A 111 -30.65 -2.57 -0.11
CA ARG A 111 -31.62 -1.89 0.78
C ARG A 111 -33.06 -2.17 0.36
N GLU A 112 -33.34 -2.14 -0.94
CA GLU A 112 -34.67 -2.43 -1.50
C GLU A 112 -35.07 -3.90 -1.30
N SER A 113 -34.17 -4.84 -1.63
CA SER A 113 -34.39 -6.28 -1.43
C SER A 113 -34.64 -6.64 0.04
N CYS A 114 -33.93 -5.98 0.96
CA CYS A 114 -34.13 -6.17 2.40
C CYS A 114 -35.50 -5.65 2.90
N HIS A 115 -36.06 -4.61 2.27
CA HIS A 115 -37.42 -4.12 2.57
C HIS A 115 -38.51 -5.01 1.97
N LEU A 116 -38.22 -5.71 0.87
CA LEU A 116 -39.16 -6.58 0.16
C LEU A 116 -39.21 -8.02 0.73
N GLY A 117 -38.43 -8.32 1.77
CA GLY A 117 -38.48 -9.62 2.45
C GLY A 117 -37.93 -10.79 1.63
N PHE A 118 -37.12 -10.52 0.60
CA PHE A 118 -36.36 -11.54 -0.11
C PHE A 118 -35.12 -11.91 0.72
N SER A 119 -35.33 -12.60 1.83
CA SER A 119 -34.29 -13.41 2.46
C SER A 119 -34.38 -14.81 1.86
N ASP A 120 -33.34 -15.24 1.15
CA ASP A 120 -33.11 -16.67 0.85
C ASP A 120 -33.13 -17.53 2.13
#